data_AF-A0AAV8WEG0-F1
#
_entry.id   AF-A0AAV8WEG0-F1
#
_cell.length_a   1.000
_cell.length_b   1.000
_cell.length_c   1.000
_cell.angle_alpha   90.00
_cell.angle_beta   90.00
_cell.angle_gamma   90.00
#
_symmetry.space_group_name_H-M   'P 1'
#
loop_
_entity.id
_entity.type
_entity.pdbx_description
1 polymer ?
#
loop_
_entity_poly.entity_id
_entity_poly.type
_entity_poly.pdbx_seq_one_letter_code
_entity_poly.pdbx_strand_id
1 'polypeptide(L)'
;MVTYRCSIGSSRSLDYPALLKLKTPTWTQEQLKEAIDAVVTQKMRFTQASARYGIPKGTLYDNILGKSKRMAVLEEAGLTLAEEAAVLEFCCDVSVSPYNRRTKKSLHAVLNFVEKLRRARDPEFMFTGLSGFRWWWAFCKKHSIVSLYYDNNGVPNSGGSPQRYLLN
;
A
#
# COMPACT_ATOMS: atom_id res chain seq x y z
N MET A 1 52.90 35.71 46.03
CA MET A 1 52.18 37.01 45.92
C MET A 1 51.36 36.98 44.64
N VAL A 2 50.09 37.33 44.78
CA VAL A 2 49.03 37.21 43.77
C VAL A 2 49.15 38.30 42.73
N THR A 3 49.05 37.97 41.44
CA THR A 3 48.37 38.82 40.45
C THR A 3 47.65 37.93 39.43
N TYR A 4 46.32 38.02 39.39
CA TYR A 4 45.47 37.52 38.31
C TYR A 4 44.76 38.72 37.67
N ARG A 5 44.88 38.84 36.35
CA ARG A 5 44.05 39.60 35.39
C ARG A 5 43.78 38.58 34.26
N CYS A 6 42.70 38.55 33.48
CA CYS A 6 41.54 39.39 33.18
C CYS A 6 40.57 38.40 32.46
N SER A 7 39.29 38.30 32.82
CA SER A 7 38.15 38.87 32.06
C SER A 7 37.59 38.06 30.88
N ILE A 8 36.26 37.87 30.97
CA ILE A 8 35.18 37.73 29.95
C ILE A 8 35.15 36.54 28.99
N GLY A 9 34.00 35.86 28.93
CA GLY A 9 33.69 35.00 27.78
C GLY A 9 32.52 34.04 27.92
N SER A 10 31.30 34.58 27.99
CA SER A 10 30.07 34.03 27.41
C SER A 10 29.61 32.60 27.76
N SER A 11 28.50 32.55 28.48
CA SER A 11 27.59 31.41 28.60
C SER A 11 27.29 30.83 27.20
N ARG A 12 27.83 29.65 26.89
CA ARG A 12 27.42 28.89 25.70
C ARG A 12 26.17 28.10 26.03
N SER A 13 25.08 28.56 25.45
CA SER A 13 23.86 27.82 25.18
C SER A 13 24.15 26.36 24.86
N LEU A 14 23.50 25.48 25.60
CA LEU A 14 23.24 24.12 25.14
C LEU A 14 22.26 24.21 23.98
N ASP A 15 22.79 24.45 22.78
CA ASP A 15 22.05 24.28 21.54
C ASP A 15 21.85 22.77 21.32
N TYR A 16 20.74 22.24 21.82
CA TYR A 16 20.20 20.96 21.37
C TYR A 16 19.41 21.22 20.08
N PRO A 17 19.95 20.93 18.88
CA PRO A 17 19.18 21.07 17.67
C PRO A 17 18.17 19.92 17.62
N ALA A 18 16.90 20.28 17.47
CA ALA A 18 15.80 19.38 17.19
C ALA A 18 15.55 18.33 18.28
N LEU A 19 14.86 18.75 19.35
CA LEU A 19 13.74 17.94 19.83
C LEU A 19 12.88 17.58 18.61
N LEU A 20 13.11 16.38 18.08
CA LEU A 20 12.20 15.68 17.19
C LEU A 20 10.86 15.71 17.91
N LYS A 21 10.05 16.72 17.59
CA LYS A 21 8.64 16.78 17.97
C LYS A 21 8.06 15.50 17.40
N LEU A 22 7.97 14.46 18.22
CA LEU A 22 7.09 13.33 18.03
C LEU A 22 5.70 13.95 18.05
N LYS A 23 5.30 14.52 16.90
CA LYS A 23 3.95 15.01 16.69
C LYS A 23 3.09 13.78 16.87
N THR A 24 2.28 13.80 17.92
CA THR A 24 1.25 12.80 18.14
C THR A 24 0.52 12.59 16.81
N PRO A 25 0.35 11.34 16.36
CA PRO A 25 -0.41 11.07 15.16
C PRO A 25 -1.75 11.79 15.23
N THR A 26 -2.09 12.54 14.19
CA THR A 26 -3.39 13.23 14.11
C THR A 26 -4.54 12.23 13.90
N TRP A 27 -4.22 10.97 13.63
CA TRP A 27 -5.14 9.88 13.37
C TRP A 27 -5.16 8.88 14.53
N THR A 28 -6.33 8.29 14.80
CA THR A 28 -6.50 7.24 15.82
C THR A 28 -6.16 5.86 15.27
N GLN A 29 -6.03 4.87 16.16
CA GLN A 29 -5.76 3.49 15.75
C GLN A 29 -6.93 2.89 14.96
N GLU A 30 -8.16 3.29 15.28
CA GLU A 30 -9.38 2.89 14.59
C GLU A 30 -9.38 3.44 13.16
N GLN A 31 -9.01 4.72 12.97
CA GLN A 31 -8.88 5.32 11.64
C GLN A 31 -7.82 4.61 10.80
N LEU A 32 -6.71 4.19 11.41
CA LEU A 32 -5.70 3.38 10.72
C LEU A 32 -6.27 2.02 10.28
N LYS A 33 -7.00 1.33 11.16
CA LYS A 33 -7.63 0.05 10.84
C LYS A 33 -8.67 0.19 9.71
N GLU A 34 -9.51 1.21 9.76
CA GLU A 34 -10.50 1.50 8.71
C GLU A 34 -9.83 1.84 7.37
N ALA A 35 -8.77 2.64 7.40
CA ALA A 35 -8.01 2.98 6.20
C ALA A 35 -7.37 1.74 5.58
N ILE A 36 -6.82 0.84 6.40
CA ILE A 36 -6.28 -0.44 5.95
C ILE A 36 -7.38 -1.29 5.32
N ASP A 37 -8.52 -1.47 6.00
CA ASP A 37 -9.67 -2.24 5.50
C ASP A 37 -10.15 -1.72 4.15
N ALA A 38 -10.33 -0.41 4.02
CA ALA A 38 -10.78 0.23 2.79
C ALA A 38 -9.82 0.00 1.62
N VAL A 39 -8.50 -0.02 1.87
CA VAL A 39 -7.50 -0.30 0.83
C VAL A 39 -7.49 -1.78 0.44
N VAL A 40 -7.48 -2.68 1.42
CA VAL A 40 -7.32 -4.12 1.16
C VAL A 40 -8.57 -4.75 0.55
N THR A 41 -9.74 -4.18 0.85
CA THR A 41 -11.02 -4.55 0.22
C THR A 41 -11.25 -3.86 -1.13
N GLN A 42 -10.28 -3.09 -1.63
CA GLN A 42 -10.36 -2.32 -2.88
C GLN A 42 -11.51 -1.29 -2.95
N LYS A 43 -11.99 -0.82 -1.79
CA LYS A 43 -12.91 0.32 -1.66
C LYS A 43 -12.20 1.66 -1.80
N MET A 44 -10.88 1.73 -1.60
CA MET A 44 -10.07 2.94 -1.77
C MET A 44 -8.68 2.63 -2.31
N ARG A 45 -8.13 3.56 -3.10
CA ARG A 45 -6.69 3.59 -3.40
C ARG A 45 -5.92 4.15 -2.21
N PHE A 46 -4.63 3.82 -2.09
CA PHE A 46 -3.74 4.39 -1.07
C PHE A 46 -3.81 5.92 -0.98
N THR A 47 -3.89 6.61 -2.12
CA THR A 47 -4.00 8.07 -2.19
C THR A 47 -5.31 8.58 -1.60
N GLN A 48 -6.43 7.91 -1.89
CA GLN A 48 -7.76 8.26 -1.39
C GLN A 48 -7.84 8.01 0.13
N ALA A 49 -7.38 6.85 0.59
CA ALA A 49 -7.35 6.53 2.03
C ALA A 49 -6.44 7.49 2.80
N SER A 50 -5.26 7.80 2.26
CA SER A 50 -4.34 8.76 2.87
C SER A 50 -4.98 10.14 3.06
N ALA A 51 -5.65 10.65 2.03
CA ALA A 51 -6.34 11.94 2.10
C ALA A 51 -7.55 11.90 3.06
N ARG A 52 -8.38 10.86 2.99
CA ARG A 52 -9.62 10.75 3.78
C ARG A 52 -9.36 10.62 5.27
N TYR A 53 -8.35 9.85 5.66
CA TYR A 53 -8.06 9.55 7.06
C TYR A 53 -6.92 10.40 7.64
N GLY A 54 -6.29 11.27 6.84
CA GLY A 54 -5.15 12.09 7.27
C GLY A 54 -3.88 11.28 7.60
N ILE A 55 -3.77 10.06 7.06
CA ILE A 55 -2.68 9.12 7.35
C ILE A 55 -1.63 9.21 6.24
N PRO A 56 -0.33 9.39 6.54
CA PRO A 56 0.71 9.40 5.51
C PRO A 56 0.72 8.11 4.68
N LYS A 57 0.86 8.23 3.35
CA LYS A 57 0.93 7.07 2.44
C LYS A 57 1.99 6.06 2.86
N GLY A 58 3.17 6.53 3.28
CA GLY A 58 4.25 5.67 3.77
C GLY A 58 3.81 4.79 4.94
N THR A 59 3.08 5.38 5.90
CA THR A 59 2.50 4.65 7.03
C THR A 59 1.52 3.57 6.56
N LEU A 60 0.62 3.86 5.61
CA LEU A 60 -0.29 2.85 5.06
C LEU A 60 0.48 1.74 4.32
N TYR A 61 1.49 2.09 3.52
CA TYR A 61 2.33 1.10 2.84
C TYR A 61 3.04 0.17 3.82
N ASP A 62 3.61 0.70 4.90
CA ASP A 62 4.33 -0.10 5.88
C ASP A 62 3.41 -1.01 6.69
N ASN A 63 2.22 -0.52 7.06
CA ASN A 63 1.23 -1.33 7.76
C ASN A 63 0.64 -2.45 6.88
N ILE A 64 0.41 -2.17 5.59
CA ILE A 64 -0.21 -3.13 4.67
C ILE A 64 0.82 -4.10 4.11
N LEU A 65 1.97 -3.63 3.62
CA LEU A 65 2.96 -4.42 2.89
C LEU A 65 4.19 -4.80 3.72
N GLY A 66 4.40 -4.17 4.87
CA GLY A 66 5.64 -4.28 5.64
C GLY A 66 6.72 -3.28 5.19
N LYS A 67 7.72 -3.12 6.05
CA LYS A 67 8.82 -2.16 5.88
C LYS A 67 9.87 -2.59 4.86
N SER A 68 10.02 -3.90 4.63
CA SER A 68 11.07 -4.46 3.76
C SER A 68 10.58 -5.72 3.06
N LYS A 69 11.34 -6.19 2.06
CA LYS A 69 11.11 -7.46 1.34
C LYS A 69 9.69 -7.64 0.77
N ARG A 70 9.04 -6.56 0.33
CA ARG A 70 7.65 -6.57 -0.17
C ARG A 70 7.40 -7.52 -1.36
N MET A 71 8.44 -7.89 -2.09
CA MET A 71 8.36 -8.82 -3.23
C MET A 71 8.49 -10.30 -2.83
N ALA A 72 9.00 -10.62 -1.62
CA ALA A 72 9.24 -12.00 -1.19
C ALA A 72 7.96 -12.85 -1.13
N VAL A 73 6.82 -12.21 -0.94
CA VAL A 73 5.48 -12.84 -0.96
C VAL A 73 5.18 -13.58 -2.28
N LEU A 74 5.85 -13.24 -3.39
CA LEU A 74 5.70 -13.97 -4.65
C LEU A 74 6.32 -15.37 -4.59
N GLU A 75 7.47 -15.49 -3.91
CA GLU A 75 8.16 -16.76 -3.70
C GLU A 75 7.40 -17.62 -2.68
N GLU A 76 6.90 -16.99 -1.60
CA GLU A 76 6.09 -17.64 -0.57
C GLU A 76 4.79 -18.25 -1.13
N ALA A 77 4.19 -17.63 -2.15
CA ALA A 77 3.01 -18.17 -2.82
C ALA A 77 3.32 -19.44 -3.65
N GLY A 78 4.58 -19.71 -3.99
CA GLY A 78 5.02 -20.96 -4.60
C GLY A 78 4.33 -21.29 -5.94
N LEU A 79 4.05 -20.27 -6.75
CA LEU A 79 3.53 -20.43 -8.10
C LEU A 79 4.65 -20.82 -9.06
N THR A 80 4.39 -21.82 -9.89
CA THR A 80 5.25 -22.17 -11.02
C THR A 80 5.12 -21.13 -12.13
N LEU A 81 6.09 -21.10 -13.05
CA LEU A 81 6.04 -20.18 -14.19
C LEU A 81 4.78 -20.36 -15.05
N ALA A 82 4.31 -21.61 -15.21
CA ALA A 82 3.10 -21.90 -15.96
C ALA A 82 1.83 -21.37 -15.27
N GLU A 83 1.73 -21.52 -13.94
CA GLU A 83 0.62 -20.94 -13.18
C GLU A 83 0.68 -19.42 -13.17
N GLU A 84 1.88 -18.85 -13.05
CA GLU A 84 2.07 -17.41 -13.09
C GLU A 84 1.60 -16.82 -14.44
N ALA A 85 1.92 -17.49 -15.54
CA ALA A 85 1.43 -17.14 -16.88
C ALA A 85 -0.10 -17.26 -16.96
N ALA A 86 -0.69 -18.34 -16.45
CA ALA A 86 -2.14 -18.52 -16.43
C ALA A 86 -2.87 -17.43 -15.63
N VAL A 87 -2.29 -16.99 -14.50
CA VAL A 87 -2.82 -15.85 -13.72
C VAL A 87 -2.73 -14.56 -14.52
N LEU A 88 -1.63 -14.34 -15.24
CA LEU A 88 -1.45 -13.14 -16.05
C LEU A 88 -2.49 -13.09 -17.18
N GLU A 89 -2.71 -14.19 -17.89
CA GLU A 89 -3.75 -14.34 -18.92
C GLU A 89 -5.15 -14.17 -18.35
N PHE A 90 -5.42 -14.71 -17.16
CA PHE A 90 -6.69 -14.50 -16.48
C PHE A 90 -6.95 -13.03 -16.13
N CYS A 91 -5.88 -12.30 -15.77
CA CYS A 91 -5.97 -10.90 -15.35
C CYS A 91 -6.08 -9.92 -16.52
N CYS A 92 -5.30 -10.14 -17.57
CA CYS A 92 -5.12 -9.24 -18.71
C CYS A 92 -5.26 -10.04 -19.99
N ASP A 93 -6.03 -9.54 -20.96
CA ASP A 93 -5.99 -10.10 -22.31
C ASP A 93 -4.65 -9.75 -22.97
N VAL A 94 -3.65 -10.59 -22.75
CA VAL A 94 -2.27 -10.38 -23.21
C VAL A 94 -2.18 -10.44 -24.73
N SER A 95 -3.14 -11.09 -25.39
CA SER A 95 -3.17 -11.24 -26.85
C SER A 95 -3.47 -9.94 -27.59
N VAL A 96 -4.26 -9.05 -26.97
CA VAL A 96 -4.71 -7.79 -27.60
C VAL A 96 -3.81 -6.60 -27.25
N SER A 97 -3.10 -6.64 -26.12
CA SER A 97 -2.33 -5.48 -25.65
C SER A 97 -1.13 -5.88 -24.77
N PRO A 98 -0.02 -6.33 -25.38
CA PRO A 98 1.16 -6.81 -24.65
C PRO A 98 1.78 -5.74 -23.72
N TYR A 99 1.63 -4.46 -24.08
CA TYR A 99 2.21 -3.32 -23.35
C TYR A 99 1.21 -2.57 -22.45
N ASN A 100 -0.10 -2.84 -22.56
CA ASN A 100 -1.14 -2.15 -21.79
C ASN A 100 -1.90 -3.14 -20.92
N ARG A 101 -1.20 -3.66 -19.90
CA ARG A 101 -1.71 -4.68 -18.99
C ARG A 101 -2.61 -4.04 -17.94
N ARG A 102 -3.91 -4.10 -18.19
CA ARG A 102 -4.94 -3.60 -17.26
C ARG A 102 -5.89 -4.73 -16.90
N THR A 103 -6.28 -4.75 -15.64
CA THR A 103 -7.27 -5.72 -15.16
C THR A 103 -8.51 -5.04 -14.63
N LYS A 104 -9.67 -5.61 -15.00
CA LYS A 104 -10.99 -5.30 -14.44
C LYS A 104 -11.45 -6.37 -13.45
N LYS A 105 -10.62 -7.37 -13.15
CA LYS A 105 -10.94 -8.43 -12.18
C LYS A 105 -10.80 -7.88 -10.76
N SER A 106 -11.69 -8.30 -9.87
CA SER A 106 -11.58 -8.02 -8.44
C SER A 106 -10.42 -8.81 -7.83
N LEU A 107 -9.83 -8.31 -6.75
CA LEU A 107 -8.83 -9.01 -5.94
C LEU A 107 -9.37 -10.37 -5.53
N HIS A 108 -10.61 -10.42 -5.03
CA HIS A 108 -11.24 -11.69 -4.64
C HIS A 108 -11.28 -12.70 -5.79
N ALA A 109 -11.67 -12.28 -7.00
CA ALA A 109 -11.69 -13.16 -8.16
C ALA A 109 -10.29 -13.68 -8.54
N VAL A 110 -9.27 -12.82 -8.46
CA VAL A 110 -7.88 -13.21 -8.73
C VAL A 110 -7.36 -14.17 -7.67
N LEU A 111 -7.56 -13.87 -6.38
CA LEU A 111 -7.10 -14.73 -5.28
C LEU A 111 -7.77 -16.11 -5.37
N ASN A 112 -9.08 -16.17 -5.62
CA ASN A 112 -9.78 -17.44 -5.81
C ASN A 112 -9.21 -18.25 -6.99
N PHE A 113 -8.82 -17.58 -8.07
CA PHE A 113 -8.21 -18.26 -9.21
C PHE A 113 -6.84 -18.85 -8.84
N VAL A 114 -6.01 -18.08 -8.14
CA VAL A 114 -4.69 -18.51 -7.67
C VAL A 114 -4.79 -19.66 -6.67
N GLU A 115 -5.72 -19.58 -5.70
CA GLU A 115 -5.96 -20.65 -4.74
C GLU A 115 -6.39 -21.94 -5.44
N LYS A 116 -7.27 -21.87 -6.45
CA LYS A 116 -7.65 -23.06 -7.23
C LYS A 116 -6.46 -23.72 -7.93
N LEU A 117 -5.55 -22.93 -8.51
CA LEU A 117 -4.33 -23.46 -9.12
C LEU A 117 -3.44 -24.16 -8.09
N ARG A 118 -3.20 -23.50 -6.95
CA ARG A 118 -2.34 -24.01 -5.88
C ARG A 118 -2.91 -25.25 -5.19
N ARG A 119 -4.23 -25.31 -4.98
CA ARG A 119 -4.92 -26.44 -4.35
C ARG A 119 -4.79 -27.75 -5.11
N ALA A 120 -4.42 -27.72 -6.40
CA ALA A 120 -4.07 -28.93 -7.13
C ALA A 120 -2.82 -29.64 -6.59
N ARG A 121 -1.89 -28.92 -5.94
CA ARG A 121 -0.68 -29.48 -5.31
C ARG A 121 -0.71 -29.44 -3.79
N ASP A 122 -1.41 -28.46 -3.23
CA ASP A 122 -1.49 -28.19 -1.79
C ASP A 122 -2.94 -27.87 -1.40
N PRO A 123 -3.76 -28.89 -1.09
CA PRO A 123 -5.20 -28.73 -0.88
C PRO A 123 -5.60 -27.72 0.20
N GLU A 124 -4.72 -27.52 1.19
CA GLU A 124 -4.94 -26.60 2.31
C GLU A 124 -4.50 -25.17 1.99
N PHE A 125 -3.95 -24.92 0.80
CA PHE A 125 -3.50 -23.59 0.42
C PHE A 125 -4.66 -22.59 0.38
N MET A 126 -4.49 -21.50 1.12
CA MET A 126 -5.36 -20.34 1.08
C MET A 126 -4.59 -19.08 1.49
N PHE A 127 -4.99 -17.93 0.94
CA PHE A 127 -4.51 -16.65 1.44
C PHE A 127 -5.24 -16.30 2.74
N THR A 128 -4.50 -15.76 3.71
CA THR A 128 -5.04 -15.38 5.02
C THR A 128 -4.63 -13.95 5.38
N GLY A 129 -5.56 -13.22 6.01
CA GLY A 129 -5.35 -11.83 6.38
C GLY A 129 -4.88 -10.97 5.20
N LEU A 130 -3.70 -10.36 5.33
CA LEU A 130 -3.12 -9.48 4.32
C LEU A 130 -2.30 -10.19 3.24
N SER A 131 -2.05 -11.50 3.35
CA SER A 131 -1.12 -12.19 2.44
C SER A 131 -1.59 -12.14 0.99
N GLY A 132 -2.90 -12.30 0.76
CA GLY A 132 -3.50 -12.19 -0.58
C GLY A 132 -3.34 -10.80 -1.19
N PHE A 133 -3.60 -9.73 -0.42
CA PHE A 133 -3.41 -8.37 -0.91
C PHE A 133 -1.93 -8.06 -1.18
N ARG A 134 -1.03 -8.49 -0.28
CA ARG A 134 0.43 -8.31 -0.44
C ARG A 134 0.92 -9.00 -1.70
N TRP A 135 0.51 -10.25 -1.90
CA TRP A 135 0.81 -11.02 -3.10
C TRP A 135 0.31 -10.31 -4.35
N TRP A 136 -0.95 -9.85 -4.35
CA TRP A 136 -1.53 -9.15 -5.49
C TRP A 136 -0.81 -7.84 -5.81
N TRP A 137 -0.44 -7.06 -4.79
CA TRP A 137 0.35 -5.85 -4.97
C TRP A 137 1.70 -6.16 -5.63
N ALA A 138 2.40 -7.19 -5.14
CA ALA A 138 3.70 -7.60 -5.68
C ALA A 138 3.55 -8.15 -7.11
N PHE A 139 2.49 -8.90 -7.39
CA PHE A 139 2.20 -9.46 -8.70
C PHE A 139 1.93 -8.36 -9.72
N CYS A 140 1.10 -7.38 -9.36
CA CYS A 140 0.87 -6.20 -10.20
C CYS A 140 2.16 -5.43 -10.45
N LYS A 141 3.03 -5.31 -9.45
CA LYS A 141 4.32 -4.63 -9.58
C LYS A 141 5.28 -5.37 -10.51
N LYS A 142 5.39 -6.70 -10.39
CA LYS A 142 6.24 -7.56 -11.23
C LYS A 142 5.83 -7.50 -12.71
N HIS A 143 4.53 -7.50 -12.97
CA HIS A 143 3.99 -7.58 -14.34
C HIS A 143 3.53 -6.25 -14.93
N SER A 144 3.78 -5.14 -14.23
CA SER A 144 3.33 -3.79 -14.62
C SER A 144 1.81 -3.71 -14.87
N ILE A 145 1.01 -4.41 -14.07
CA ILE A 145 -0.45 -4.45 -14.19
C ILE A 145 -1.04 -3.21 -13.52
N VAL A 146 -1.92 -2.51 -14.24
CA VAL A 146 -2.75 -1.45 -13.69
C VAL A 146 -4.11 -2.02 -13.32
N SER A 147 -4.40 -2.10 -12.02
CA SER A 147 -5.72 -2.48 -11.53
C SER A 147 -6.71 -1.32 -11.68
N LEU A 148 -7.70 -1.53 -12.56
CA LEU A 148 -8.83 -0.62 -12.77
C LEU A 148 -10.03 -0.98 -11.89
N TYR A 149 -10.03 -2.18 -11.29
CA TYR A 149 -11.11 -2.60 -10.43
C TYR A 149 -11.22 -1.71 -9.20
N TYR A 150 -12.45 -1.34 -8.90
CA TYR A 150 -12.84 -0.55 -7.75
C TYR A 150 -14.23 -1.02 -7.32
N ASP A 151 -14.39 -1.36 -6.04
CA ASP A 151 -15.70 -1.74 -5.52
C ASP A 151 -16.54 -0.48 -5.29
N ASN A 152 -17.43 -0.16 -6.22
CA ASN A 152 -18.25 1.04 -6.19
C ASN A 152 -19.54 0.86 -5.36
N ASN A 153 -19.76 -0.32 -4.76
CA ASN A 153 -21.01 -0.65 -4.05
C ASN A 153 -21.16 0.05 -2.68
N GLY A 154 -20.17 0.82 -2.25
CA GLY A 154 -20.12 1.45 -0.92
C GLY A 154 -20.40 2.96 -0.88
N VAL A 155 -20.76 3.60 -1.99
CA VAL A 155 -21.04 5.05 -2.01
C VAL A 155 -22.56 5.26 -2.05
N PRO A 156 -23.23 5.63 -0.93
CA PRO A 156 -24.55 6.21 -1.05
C PRO A 156 -24.40 7.50 -1.85
N ASN A 157 -25.15 7.57 -2.96
CA ASN A 157 -25.17 8.65 -3.93
C ASN A 157 -25.33 10.01 -3.22
N SER A 158 -24.21 10.64 -2.88
CA SER A 158 -24.17 11.96 -2.27
C SER A 158 -23.70 12.88 -3.37
N GLY A 159 -24.65 13.46 -4.10
CA GLY A 159 -24.40 14.43 -5.15
C GLY A 159 -23.52 15.58 -4.64
N GLY A 160 -22.54 16.00 -5.44
CA GLY A 160 -21.68 17.12 -5.04
C GLY A 160 -20.44 17.36 -5.90
N SER A 161 -20.66 17.86 -7.12
CA SER A 161 -19.79 18.78 -7.88
C SER A 161 -18.47 18.28 -8.52
N PRO A 162 -18.25 18.53 -9.83
CA PRO A 162 -16.96 18.35 -10.47
C PRO A 162 -16.03 19.54 -10.15
N GLN A 163 -14.92 19.28 -9.44
CA GLN A 163 -13.85 20.27 -9.31
C GLN A 163 -13.14 20.40 -10.66
N ARG A 164 -13.44 21.53 -11.32
CA ARG A 164 -12.65 22.11 -12.40
C ARG A 164 -11.19 22.24 -11.94
N TYR A 165 -10.28 21.61 -12.68
CA TYR A 165 -8.87 21.96 -12.62
C TYR A 165 -8.69 23.38 -13.19
N LEU A 166 -8.36 24.33 -12.32
CA LEU A 166 -7.72 25.58 -12.72
C LEU A 166 -6.25 25.27 -12.95
N LEU A 167 -5.84 25.34 -14.22
CA LEU A 167 -4.46 25.60 -14.61
C LEU A 167 -4.17 27.08 -14.35
N ASN A 168 -3.14 27.34 -13.56
CA ASN A 168 -2.25 28.50 -13.69
C ASN A 168 -0.86 28.05 -13.24
#